data_AF-A0A0C1RNW4-F1
#
_entry.id   AF-A0A0C1RNW4-F1
#
_cell.length_a   1.000
_cell.length_b   1.000
_cell.length_c   1.000
_cell.angle_alpha   90.00
_cell.angle_beta   90.00
_cell.angle_gamma   90.00
#
_symmetry.space_group_name_H-M   'P 1'
#
loop_
_entity.id
_entity.type
_entity.pdbx_description
1 polymer ?
#
loop_
_entity_poly.entity_id
_entity_poly.type
_entity_poly.pdbx_seq_one_letter_code
_entity_poly.pdbx_strand_id
1 'polypeptide(L)' 'QLRVDWTYSQNLHHSSTIERIAHEFLQALRGLINHCLAPEAGGYTPTDFPAAGLSQTDLDDLFAQLEEIES' A
#
# COMPACT_ATOMS: atom_id res chain seq x y z
N GLN A 1 -1.21 -0.90 15.70
CA GLN A 1 -0.73 -2.30 15.61
C GLN A 1 -1.74 -3.08 14.79
N LEU A 2 -1.33 -3.73 13.69
CA LEU A 2 -2.21 -4.57 12.89
C LEU A 2 -2.36 -5.94 13.57
N ARG A 3 -3.60 -6.45 13.67
CA ARG A 3 -3.92 -7.80 14.15
C ARG A 3 -4.81 -8.50 13.13
N VAL A 4 -4.51 -9.76 12.86
CA VAL A 4 -5.30 -10.62 11.98
C VAL A 4 -5.52 -11.94 12.69
N ASP A 5 -6.79 -12.29 12.89
CA ASP A 5 -7.18 -13.53 13.55
C ASP A 5 -7.58 -14.57 12.49
N TRP A 6 -6.99 -15.76 12.60
CA TRP A 6 -7.21 -16.86 11.66
C TRP A 6 -8.01 -17.96 12.35
N THR A 7 -9.19 -18.27 11.82
CA THR A 7 -10.01 -19.38 12.29
C THR A 7 -10.08 -20.46 11.21
N TYR A 8 -9.91 -21.71 11.61
CA TYR A 8 -9.93 -22.85 10.70
C TYR A 8 -10.50 -24.10 11.38
N SER A 9 -11.02 -25.03 10.58
CA SER A 9 -11.44 -26.34 11.07
C SER A 9 -10.24 -27.25 11.27
N GLN A 10 -10.01 -27.69 12.51
CA GLN A 10 -8.95 -28.64 12.85
C GLN A 10 -9.20 -30.04 12.25
N ASN A 11 -10.43 -30.34 11.85
CA ASN A 11 -10.78 -31.61 11.17
C ASN A 11 -10.35 -31.62 9.70
N LEU A 12 -10.12 -30.45 9.11
CA LEU A 12 -9.80 -30.30 7.68
C LEU A 12 -8.37 -29.82 7.44
N HIS A 13 -7.79 -29.09 8.39
CA HIS A 13 -6.48 -28.47 8.24
C HIS A 13 -5.60 -28.65 9.48
N HIS A 14 -4.32 -28.88 9.23
CA HIS A 14 -3.29 -28.85 10.28
C HIS A 14 -2.92 -27.42 10.63
N SER A 15 -2.60 -27.17 11.90
CA SER A 15 -2.16 -25.85 12.38
C SER A 15 -0.97 -25.32 11.60
N SER A 16 0.01 -26.17 11.30
CA SER A 16 1.20 -25.81 10.52
C SER A 16 0.89 -25.28 9.12
N THR A 17 -0.20 -25.75 8.50
CA THR A 17 -0.63 -25.25 7.19
C THR A 17 -1.15 -23.82 7.32
N ILE A 18 -1.96 -23.56 8.35
CA ILE A 18 -2.53 -22.23 8.58
C ILE A 18 -1.46 -21.25 9.07
N GLU A 19 -0.52 -21.69 9.90
CA GLU A 19 0.64 -20.90 10.31
C GLU A 19 1.48 -20.46 9.11
N ARG A 20 1.74 -21.38 8.15
CA ARG A 20 2.45 -21.04 6.91
C ARG A 20 1.70 -19.99 6.09
N ILE A 21 0.39 -20.17 5.91
CA ILE A 21 -0.45 -19.20 5.18
C ILE A 21 -0.45 -17.84 5.88
N ALA A 22 -0.60 -17.81 7.21
CA ALA A 22 -0.57 -16.57 7.97
C ALA A 22 0.77 -15.84 7.83
N HIS A 23 1.88 -16.59 7.79
CA HIS A 23 3.21 -16.04 7.55
C HIS A 23 3.35 -15.45 6.14
N GLU A 24 2.95 -16.20 5.11
CA GLU A 24 2.97 -15.75 3.71
C GLU A 24 2.10 -14.52 3.51
N PHE A 25 0.90 -14.50 4.11
CA PHE A 25 0.01 -13.35 4.08
C PHE A 25 0.67 -12.10 4.68
N LEU A 26 1.30 -12.22 5.86
CA LEU A 26 1.99 -11.10 6.49
C LEU A 26 3.18 -10.60 5.66
N GLN A 27 3.92 -11.50 5.01
CA GLN A 27 5.00 -11.12 4.10
C GLN A 27 4.45 -10.32 2.90
N ALA A 28 3.41 -10.83 2.25
CA ALA A 28 2.79 -10.16 1.11
C ALA A 28 2.23 -8.78 1.50
N LEU A 29 1.53 -8.68 2.64
CA LEU A 29 0.98 -7.42 3.12
C LEU A 29 2.07 -6.39 3.44
N ARG A 30 3.18 -6.82 4.06
CA ARG A 30 4.33 -5.94 4.28
C ARG A 30 4.97 -5.51 2.97
N GLY A 31 5.04 -6.40 1.98
CA GLY A 31 5.49 -6.07 0.63
C GLY A 31 4.62 -4.98 -0.01
N LEU A 32 3.29 -5.11 0.11
CA LEU A 32 2.35 -4.10 -0.38
C LEU A 32 2.50 -2.76 0.36
N ILE A 33 2.59 -2.77 1.69
CA ILE A 33 2.78 -1.54 2.46
C ILE A 33 4.09 -0.85 2.06
N ASN A 34 5.19 -1.60 1.97
CA ASN A 34 6.48 -1.05 1.55
C ASN A 34 6.42 -0.52 0.12
N HIS A 35 5.69 -1.19 -0.77
CA HIS A 35 5.45 -0.69 -2.12
C HIS A 35 4.68 0.62 -2.07
N CYS A 36 3.54 0.71 -1.39
CA CYS A 36 2.75 1.94 -1.28
C CYS A 36 3.51 3.11 -0.62
N LEU A 37 4.46 2.81 0.27
CA LEU A 37 5.33 3.81 0.91
C LEU A 37 6.56 4.15 0.07
N ALA A 38 6.80 3.43 -1.04
CA ALA A 38 7.88 3.80 -1.95
C ALA A 38 7.57 5.17 -2.56
N PRO A 39 8.57 6.07 -2.67
CA PRO A 39 8.37 7.42 -3.20
C PRO A 39 7.67 7.44 -4.57
N GLU A 40 7.90 6.39 -5.36
CA GLU A 40 7.39 6.21 -6.71
C GLU A 40 6.06 5.45 -6.82
N ALA A 41 5.48 5.00 -5.70
CA ALA A 41 4.15 4.38 -5.66
C ALA A 41 3.04 5.30 -5.14
N GLY A 42 3.41 6.49 -4.63
CA GLY A 42 2.53 7.46 -4.01
C GLY A 42 2.47 8.79 -4.78
N GLY A 43 2.53 8.75 -6.11
CA GLY A 43 2.26 9.92 -6.93
C GLY A 43 0.77 10.04 -7.20
N TYR A 44 0.20 11.23 -6.99
CA TYR A 44 -1.09 11.53 -7.57
C TYR A 44 -0.97 11.44 -9.09
N THR A 45 -1.96 10.81 -9.71
CA THR A 45 -2.02 10.68 -11.16
C THR A 45 -3.03 11.69 -11.71
N PRO A 46 -2.89 12.13 -12.98
CA PRO A 46 -3.90 12.94 -13.66
C PRO A 46 -5.33 12.38 -13.56
N THR A 47 -5.45 11.05 -13.49
CA THR A 47 -6.73 10.34 -13.33
C THR A 47 -7.41 10.54 -11.98
N ASP A 48 -6.67 10.97 -10.94
CA ASP A 48 -7.25 11.34 -9.64
C ASP A 48 -7.91 12.74 -9.69
N PHE A 49 -7.52 13.58 -10.65
CA PHE A 49 -8.02 14.95 -10.84
C PHE A 49 -8.54 15.23 -12.26
N PRO A 50 -9.54 14.47 -12.75
CA PRO A 50 -9.97 14.54 -14.15
C PRO A 50 -10.54 15.91 -14.54
N ALA A 51 -11.04 16.70 -13.58
CA ALA A 51 -11.55 18.04 -13.80
C ALA A 51 -10.47 19.14 -13.84
N ALA A 52 -9.25 18.83 -13.37
CA ALA A 52 -8.16 19.81 -13.29
C ALA A 52 -7.35 19.90 -14.59
N GLY A 53 -7.41 18.88 -15.45
CA GLY A 53 -6.69 18.85 -16.73
C GLY A 53 -5.16 18.87 -16.61
N LEU A 54 -4.64 18.46 -15.44
CA LEU A 54 -3.23 18.49 -15.12
C LEU A 54 -2.50 17.30 -15.74
N SER A 55 -1.32 17.54 -16.29
CA SER A 55 -0.38 16.48 -16.66
C SER A 55 0.36 15.96 -15.42
N GLN A 56 1.07 14.82 -15.54
CA GLN A 56 1.92 14.33 -14.45
C GLN A 56 3.00 15.36 -14.07
N THR A 57 3.57 16.06 -15.06
CA THR A 57 4.55 17.15 -14.81
C THR A 57 3.96 18.29 -14.00
N ASP A 58 2.72 18.72 -14.30
CA ASP A 58 2.06 19.79 -13.55
C ASP A 58 1.79 19.39 -12.09
N LEU A 59 1.48 18.11 -11.85
CA LEU A 59 1.31 17.57 -10.50
C LEU A 59 2.65 17.51 -9.76
N ASP A 60 3.69 17.00 -10.39
CA ASP A 60 5.03 16.89 -9.79
C ASP A 60 5.57 18.28 -9.40
N ASP A 61 5.40 19.29 -10.27
CA ASP A 61 5.80 20.68 -10.00
C ASP A 61 4.99 21.31 -8.85
N LEU A 62 3.69 21.01 -8.75
CA LEU A 62 2.83 21.49 -7.68
C LEU A 62 3.24 20.90 -6.31
N PHE A 63 3.54 19.61 -6.25
CA PHE A 63 3.95 18.97 -5.00
C PHE A 63 5.35 19.40 -4.55
N ALA A 64 6.27 19.63 -5.48
CA ALA A 64 7.58 20.21 -5.16
C ALA A 64 7.45 21.61 -4.52
N GLN A 65 6.54 22.45 -5.02
CA GLN A 65 6.26 23.77 -4.43
C GLN A 65 5.61 23.67 -3.04
N LEU A 66 4.74 22.67 -2.81
CA LEU A 66 4.11 22.47 -1.51
C LEU A 66 5.12 21.99 -0.45
N GLU A 67 6.06 21.10 -0.81
CA GLU A 67 7.13 20.67 0.09
C GLU A 67 8.07 21.82 0.50
N GLU A 68 8.34 22.78 -0.40
CA GLU A 68 9.11 24.00 -0.06
C GLU A 68 8.38 24.94 0.91
N ILE A 69 7.04 24.94 0.92
CA ILE A 69 6.24 25.80 1.81
C ILE A 69 6.12 25.20 3.22
N GLU A 70 6.17 23.87 3.35
CA GLU A 70 6.04 23.17 4.63
C GLU A 70 7.36 23.04 5.41
N SER A 71 8.51 23.42 4.82
CA SER A 71 9.85 23.40 5.45
C SER A 71 10.17 24.72 6.16
#